data_AF-A0A955YUJ6-F1
#
_entry.id   AF-A0A955YUJ6-F1
#
_cell.length_a   1.000
_cell.length_b   1.000
_cell.length_c   1.000
_cell.angle_alpha   90.00
_cell.angle_beta   90.00
_cell.angle_gamma   90.00
#
_symmetry.space_group_name_H-M   'P 1'
#
loop_
_entity.id
_entity.type
_entity.pdbx_description
1 polymer ?
#
loop_
_entity_poly.entity_id
_entity_poly.type
_entity_poly.pdbx_seq_one_letter_code
_entity_poly.pdbx_strand_id
1 'polypeptide(L)'
;DEGPMRAVFDASPKDARPALLMGFFEGAEARRYAEVSAEERRRVALDTFARFFGEEARRPSDYVDRAWSEERFSGGCYTAIFPPGIWTQLGACIREPEGRIHWAGTETASRWNGYIEGAVLSGERAADEVLRHV
;
A
#
# COMPACT_ATOMS: atom_id res chain seq x y z
N ASP A 1 10.10 -5.43 17.79
CA ASP A 1 9.78 -4.57 16.63
C ASP A 1 10.92 -3.64 16.22
N GLU A 2 12.12 -4.20 16.04
CA GLU A 2 13.29 -3.40 15.65
C GLU A 2 13.79 -3.80 14.26
N GLY A 3 14.26 -2.81 13.51
CA GLY A 3 14.76 -2.99 12.16
C GLY A 3 13.85 -2.38 11.08
N PRO A 4 14.34 -2.41 9.84
CA PRO A 4 13.80 -1.59 8.75
C PRO A 4 12.53 -2.16 8.11
N MET A 5 12.28 -3.47 8.24
CA MET A 5 11.02 -4.12 7.91
C MET A 5 10.51 -4.91 9.12
N ARG A 6 9.23 -4.72 9.46
CA ARG A 6 8.59 -5.32 10.64
C ARG A 6 7.58 -6.39 10.29
N ALA A 7 7.00 -6.31 9.09
CA ALA A 7 6.09 -7.29 8.55
C ALA A 7 6.72 -7.96 7.33
N VAL A 8 6.79 -9.29 7.36
CA VAL A 8 7.25 -10.12 6.25
C VAL A 8 6.27 -11.28 6.07
N PHE A 9 5.92 -11.56 4.83
CA PHE A 9 4.91 -12.54 4.45
C PHE A 9 5.49 -13.51 3.43
N ASP A 10 5.02 -14.76 3.52
CA ASP A 10 5.08 -15.68 2.38
C ASP A 10 4.09 -15.17 1.32
N ALA A 11 4.60 -14.84 0.15
CA ALA A 11 3.83 -14.39 -1.01
C ALA A 11 3.85 -15.42 -2.15
N SER A 12 4.23 -16.65 -1.85
CA SER A 12 4.34 -17.72 -2.83
C SER A 12 2.97 -18.06 -3.44
N PRO A 13 2.91 -18.40 -4.74
CA PRO A 13 1.69 -18.90 -5.36
C PRO A 13 1.28 -20.24 -4.74
N LYS A 14 0.06 -20.72 -5.06
CA LYS A 14 -0.52 -21.93 -4.46
C LYS A 14 0.31 -23.20 -4.65
N ASP A 15 1.09 -23.28 -5.71
CA ASP A 15 2.01 -24.39 -6.01
C ASP A 15 3.42 -24.20 -5.41
N ALA A 16 3.61 -23.14 -4.62
CA ALA A 16 4.85 -22.75 -3.94
C ALA A 16 6.02 -22.46 -4.90
N ARG A 17 5.75 -22.13 -6.17
CA ARG A 17 6.80 -21.91 -7.18
C ARG A 17 6.51 -20.68 -8.06
N PRO A 18 7.38 -19.65 -8.05
CA PRO A 18 8.57 -19.51 -7.20
C PRO A 18 8.20 -19.29 -5.72
N ALA A 19 9.07 -19.68 -4.81
CA ALA A 19 8.94 -19.29 -3.40
C ALA A 19 9.24 -17.80 -3.25
N LEU A 20 8.36 -17.05 -2.59
CA LEU A 20 8.44 -15.58 -2.51
C LEU A 20 8.33 -15.11 -1.05
N LEU A 21 9.27 -14.28 -0.63
CA LEU A 21 9.18 -13.49 0.59
C LEU A 21 8.92 -12.03 0.23
N MET A 22 7.89 -11.46 0.83
CA MET A 22 7.53 -10.04 0.66
C MET A 22 7.66 -9.34 2.00
N GLY A 23 8.30 -8.17 2.03
CA GLY A 23 8.38 -7.32 3.21
C GLY A 23 8.08 -5.86 2.87
N PHE A 24 7.77 -5.08 3.89
CA PHE A 24 7.47 -3.66 3.75
C PHE A 24 8.45 -2.79 4.54
N PHE A 25 9.01 -1.79 3.86
CA PHE A 25 9.48 -0.58 4.54
C PHE A 25 8.26 0.32 4.73
N GLU A 26 7.97 0.71 5.97
CA GLU A 26 6.76 1.45 6.31
C GLU A 26 7.08 2.78 6.99
N GLY A 27 6.24 3.78 6.77
CA GLY A 27 6.32 5.08 7.44
C GLY A 27 7.67 5.77 7.27
N ALA A 28 8.38 5.98 8.38
CA ALA A 28 9.68 6.66 8.37
C ALA A 28 10.76 5.86 7.64
N GLU A 29 10.75 4.53 7.75
CA GLU A 29 11.70 3.68 7.03
C GLU A 29 11.42 3.72 5.52
N ALA A 30 10.15 3.73 5.10
CA ALA A 30 9.79 3.88 3.69
C ALA A 30 10.37 5.16 3.08
N ARG A 31 10.24 6.29 3.78
CA ARG A 31 10.81 7.58 3.36
C ARG A 31 12.33 7.54 3.30
N ARG A 32 12.97 7.04 4.35
CA ARG A 32 14.42 6.92 4.43
C ARG A 32 14.98 6.07 3.28
N TYR A 33 14.39 4.90 3.05
CA TYR A 33 14.90 3.98 2.05
C TYR A 33 14.50 4.35 0.63
N ALA A 34 13.44 5.13 0.39
CA ALA A 34 13.19 5.69 -0.94
C ALA A 34 14.38 6.53 -1.45
N GLU A 35 15.13 7.19 -0.57
CA GLU A 35 16.24 8.06 -0.93
C GLU A 35 17.60 7.34 -1.08
N VAL A 36 17.69 6.04 -0.75
CA VAL A 36 18.93 5.28 -0.91
C VAL A 36 18.99 4.56 -2.26
N SER A 37 20.19 4.13 -2.66
CA SER A 37 20.37 3.37 -3.90
C SER A 37 19.64 2.02 -3.83
N ALA A 38 19.23 1.51 -5.00
CA ALA A 38 18.54 0.23 -5.10
C ALA A 38 19.38 -0.94 -4.54
N GLU A 39 20.71 -0.87 -4.70
CA GLU A 39 21.64 -1.87 -4.19
C GLU A 39 21.67 -1.90 -2.65
N GLU A 40 21.69 -0.73 -2.02
CA GLU A 40 21.67 -0.62 -0.56
C GLU A 40 20.33 -1.06 0.00
N ARG A 41 19.22 -0.65 -0.64
CA ARG A 41 17.87 -1.10 -0.30
C ARG A 41 17.73 -2.62 -0.37
N ARG A 42 18.24 -3.21 -1.47
CA ARG A 42 18.31 -4.66 -1.65
C ARG A 42 19.10 -5.32 -0.53
N ARG A 43 20.30 -4.83 -0.24
CA ARG A 43 21.14 -5.38 0.84
C ARG A 43 20.39 -5.37 2.17
N VAL A 44 19.81 -4.24 2.55
CA VAL A 44 19.06 -4.10 3.81
C VAL A 44 17.84 -5.02 3.86
N ALA A 45 17.11 -5.15 2.75
CA ALA A 45 15.96 -6.05 2.67
C ALA A 45 16.38 -7.51 2.88
N LEU A 46 17.41 -7.96 2.17
CA LEU A 46 17.91 -9.34 2.26
C LEU A 46 18.57 -9.64 3.62
N ASP A 47 19.26 -8.67 4.23
CA ASP A 47 19.80 -8.78 5.59
C ASP A 47 18.66 -9.00 6.61
N THR A 48 17.55 -8.28 6.42
CA THR A 48 16.37 -8.41 7.29
C THR A 48 15.70 -9.77 7.11
N PHE A 49 15.54 -10.26 5.88
CA PHE A 49 15.04 -11.61 5.63
C PHE A 49 15.96 -12.67 6.21
N ALA A 50 17.28 -12.51 6.10
CA ALA A 50 18.25 -13.44 6.66
C ALA A 50 18.20 -13.49 8.19
N ARG A 51 17.93 -12.36 8.84
CA ARG A 51 17.72 -12.30 10.29
C ARG A 51 16.50 -13.12 10.73
N PHE A 52 15.46 -13.21 9.90
CA PHE A 52 14.23 -13.96 10.21
C PHE A 52 14.29 -15.43 9.79
N PHE A 53 14.87 -15.73 8.63
CA PHE A 53 14.75 -17.04 7.97
C PHE A 53 16.10 -17.73 7.71
N GLY A 54 17.22 -17.10 8.10
CA GLY A 54 18.57 -17.64 7.95
C GLY A 54 19.31 -17.18 6.70
N GLU A 55 20.60 -17.50 6.65
CA GLU A 55 21.56 -16.98 5.66
C GLU A 55 21.20 -17.27 4.19
N GLU A 56 20.37 -18.29 3.93
CA GLU A 56 19.92 -18.59 2.56
C GLU A 56 19.10 -17.44 1.95
N ALA A 57 18.37 -16.67 2.76
CA ALA A 57 17.59 -15.53 2.29
C ALA A 57 18.45 -14.39 1.69
N ARG A 58 19.78 -14.41 1.89
CA ARG A 58 20.71 -13.46 1.25
C ARG A 58 20.96 -13.76 -0.23
N ARG A 59 20.56 -14.94 -0.70
CA ARG A 59 20.87 -15.44 -2.05
C ARG A 59 19.59 -15.76 -2.83
N PRO A 60 18.71 -14.77 -3.07
CA PRO A 60 17.51 -15.01 -3.86
C PRO A 60 17.87 -15.18 -5.34
N SER A 61 17.02 -15.91 -6.07
CA SER A 61 17.13 -15.99 -7.54
C SER A 61 16.78 -14.67 -8.23
N ASP A 62 15.92 -13.86 -7.61
CA ASP A 62 15.52 -12.54 -8.11
C ASP A 62 15.15 -11.60 -6.95
N TYR A 63 15.20 -10.29 -7.18
CA TYR A 63 14.81 -9.27 -6.22
C TYR A 63 14.15 -8.09 -6.94
N VAL A 64 12.97 -7.71 -6.47
CA VAL A 64 12.25 -6.53 -6.94
C VAL A 64 11.72 -5.75 -5.76
N ASP A 65 11.80 -4.43 -5.84
CA ASP A 65 11.16 -3.52 -4.90
C ASP A 65 10.58 -2.29 -5.60
N ARG A 66 9.72 -1.56 -4.88
CA ARG A 66 9.10 -0.33 -5.39
C ARG A 66 8.90 0.68 -4.27
N ALA A 67 9.49 1.86 -4.43
CA ALA A 67 9.14 3.04 -3.64
C ALA A 67 7.85 3.66 -4.20
N TRP A 68 6.70 3.34 -3.62
CA TRP A 68 5.41 3.86 -4.09
C TRP A 68 5.25 5.38 -3.97
N SER A 69 6.03 6.03 -3.10
CA SER A 69 6.12 7.49 -3.02
C SER A 69 6.68 8.14 -4.29
N GLU A 70 7.41 7.40 -5.12
CA GLU A 70 7.95 7.88 -6.40
C GLU A 70 6.99 7.64 -7.57
N GLU A 71 5.91 6.89 -7.37
CA GLU A 71 4.90 6.67 -8.39
C GLU A 71 4.02 7.91 -8.51
N ARG A 72 4.21 8.65 -9.61
CA ARG A 72 3.60 9.96 -9.87
C ARG A 72 2.08 9.97 -9.74
N PHE A 73 1.40 8.89 -10.12
CA PHE A 73 -0.06 8.85 -10.14
C PHE A 73 -0.68 8.32 -8.84
N SER A 74 0.12 7.70 -7.98
CA SER A 74 -0.30 7.17 -6.68
C SER A 74 0.04 8.13 -5.53
N GLY A 75 1.22 8.76 -5.57
CA GLY A 75 1.72 9.64 -4.50
C GLY A 75 2.08 8.92 -3.20
N GLY A 76 1.97 7.59 -3.15
CA GLY A 76 2.22 6.76 -1.97
C GLY A 76 1.43 5.45 -2.01
N CYS A 77 1.45 4.71 -0.90
CA CYS A 77 0.64 3.51 -0.68
C CYS A 77 0.50 3.22 0.82
N TYR A 78 -0.46 2.39 1.24
CA TYR A 78 -1.52 1.77 0.40
C TYR A 78 -2.73 2.68 0.16
N THR A 79 -2.92 3.67 1.03
CA THR A 79 -4.11 4.53 1.06
C THR A 79 -3.73 5.89 1.61
N ALA A 80 -4.55 6.90 1.33
CA ALA A 80 -4.42 8.19 2.00
C ALA A 80 -4.68 8.05 3.52
N ILE A 81 -3.85 8.72 4.34
CA ILE A 81 -4.00 8.76 5.80
C ILE A 81 -4.26 10.21 6.22
N PHE A 82 -5.23 10.38 7.11
CA PHE A 82 -5.60 11.68 7.65
C PHE A 82 -4.71 12.07 8.84
N PRO A 83 -4.11 13.28 8.84
CA PRO A 83 -3.56 13.87 10.05
C PRO A 83 -4.62 14.04 11.15
N PRO A 84 -4.21 14.17 12.42
CA PRO A 84 -5.14 14.43 13.51
C PRO A 84 -6.07 15.61 13.24
N GLY A 85 -7.36 15.45 13.57
CA GLY A 85 -8.41 16.46 13.41
C GLY A 85 -9.13 16.47 12.07
N ILE A 86 -8.49 16.01 10.98
CA ILE A 86 -9.08 16.08 9.63
C ILE A 86 -10.32 15.19 9.51
N TRP A 87 -10.26 13.94 10.00
CA TRP A 87 -11.39 13.01 9.90
C TRP A 87 -12.65 13.55 10.58
N THR A 88 -12.52 14.13 11.78
CA THR A 88 -13.65 14.66 12.55
C THR A 88 -14.22 15.96 11.99
N GLN A 89 -13.43 16.73 11.24
CA GLN A 89 -13.87 18.00 10.66
C GLN A 89 -14.41 17.85 9.24
N LEU A 90 -13.80 16.97 8.43
CA LEU A 90 -14.03 16.89 6.99
C LEU A 90 -14.38 15.48 6.50
N GLY A 91 -14.38 14.45 7.37
CA GLY A 91 -14.65 13.07 6.97
C GLY A 91 -16.04 12.87 6.35
N ALA A 92 -17.03 13.68 6.73
CA ALA A 92 -18.36 13.65 6.12
C ALA A 92 -18.34 14.06 4.63
N CYS A 93 -17.42 14.94 4.24
CA CYS A 93 -17.33 15.50 2.90
C CYS A 93 -16.54 14.61 1.92
N ILE A 94 -15.83 13.58 2.41
CA ILE A 94 -14.89 12.77 1.60
C ILE A 94 -15.51 12.14 0.36
N ARG A 95 -16.83 11.96 0.35
CA ARG A 95 -17.57 11.30 -0.71
C ARG A 95 -18.83 12.07 -1.13
N GLU A 96 -18.95 13.32 -0.72
CA GLU A 96 -20.07 14.19 -1.07
C GLU A 96 -19.95 14.62 -2.54
N PRO A 97 -20.94 14.32 -3.41
CA PRO A 97 -20.89 14.72 -4.81
C PRO A 97 -20.93 16.24 -4.97
N GLU A 98 -20.25 16.74 -6.02
CA GLU A 98 -20.29 18.16 -6.41
C GLU A 98 -20.95 18.27 -7.80
N GLY A 99 -22.24 18.62 -7.82
CA GLY A 99 -23.04 18.67 -9.04
C GLY A 99 -23.09 17.32 -9.75
N ARG A 100 -22.41 17.21 -10.90
CA ARG A 100 -22.34 15.96 -11.70
C ARG A 100 -21.08 15.13 -11.42
N ILE A 101 -20.27 15.52 -10.44
CA ILE A 101 -19.02 14.87 -10.07
C ILE A 101 -19.28 13.98 -8.85
N HIS A 102 -19.04 12.69 -9.00
CA HIS A 102 -19.16 11.69 -7.94
C HIS A 102 -17.80 11.10 -7.61
N TRP A 103 -17.54 10.83 -6.31
CA TRP A 103 -16.25 10.40 -5.82
C TRP A 103 -16.23 8.90 -5.50
N ALA A 104 -15.43 8.16 -6.25
CA ALA A 104 -15.05 6.78 -5.98
C ALA A 104 -13.62 6.73 -5.41
N GLY A 105 -13.04 5.53 -5.34
CA GLY A 105 -11.74 5.29 -4.73
C GLY A 105 -11.91 4.72 -3.32
N THR A 106 -10.99 3.84 -2.95
CA THR A 106 -11.09 3.07 -1.70
C THR A 106 -11.21 3.96 -0.46
N GLU A 107 -10.66 5.17 -0.52
CA GLU A 107 -10.75 6.22 0.49
C GLU A 107 -12.21 6.62 0.81
N THR A 108 -13.12 6.47 -0.15
CA THR A 108 -14.54 6.86 -0.01
C THR A 108 -15.44 5.71 0.48
N ALA A 109 -14.90 4.51 0.62
CA ALA A 109 -15.64 3.32 1.05
C ALA A 109 -15.94 3.34 2.55
N SER A 110 -17.14 2.91 2.95
CA SER A 110 -17.52 2.74 4.36
C SER A 110 -16.99 1.45 4.99
N ARG A 111 -16.49 0.51 4.17
CA ARG A 111 -15.90 -0.75 4.57
C ARG A 111 -14.66 -0.99 3.74
N TRP A 112 -13.64 -1.59 4.34
CA TRP A 112 -12.39 -1.94 3.65
C TRP A 112 -11.68 -0.75 2.99
N ASN A 113 -11.78 0.42 3.63
CA ASN A 113 -11.03 1.62 3.24
C ASN A 113 -9.53 1.30 3.15
N GLY A 114 -8.92 1.65 2.03
CA GLY A 114 -7.51 1.37 1.74
C GLY A 114 -7.23 0.01 1.10
N TYR A 115 -8.26 -0.78 0.77
CA TYR A 115 -8.13 -2.07 0.10
C TYR A 115 -8.84 -2.10 -1.25
N ILE A 116 -8.52 -3.11 -2.08
CA ILE A 116 -9.17 -3.35 -3.37
C ILE A 116 -10.69 -3.51 -3.19
N GLU A 117 -11.14 -4.21 -2.16
CA GLU A 117 -12.58 -4.38 -1.87
C GLU A 117 -13.26 -3.03 -1.66
N GLY A 118 -12.63 -2.10 -0.93
CA GLY A 118 -13.13 -0.74 -0.77
C GLY A 118 -13.17 0.01 -2.11
N ALA A 119 -12.18 -0.17 -2.99
CA ALA A 119 -12.19 0.44 -4.32
C ALA A 119 -13.39 -0.05 -5.15
N VAL A 120 -13.65 -1.36 -5.18
CA VAL A 120 -14.79 -1.96 -5.88
C VAL A 120 -16.10 -1.42 -5.33
N LEU A 121 -16.33 -1.55 -4.01
CA LEU A 121 -17.55 -1.08 -3.35
C LEU A 121 -17.79 0.42 -3.56
N SER A 122 -16.72 1.23 -3.52
CA SER A 122 -16.82 2.67 -3.74
C SER A 122 -17.25 3.01 -5.16
N GLY A 123 -16.77 2.25 -6.16
CA GLY A 123 -17.04 2.45 -7.58
C GLY A 123 -18.45 2.05 -7.94
N GLU A 124 -18.92 0.89 -7.47
CA GLU A 124 -20.33 0.47 -7.64
C GLU A 124 -21.29 1.51 -7.07
N ARG A 125 -21.03 1.97 -5.84
CA ARG A 125 -21.86 2.99 -5.20
C ARG A 125 -21.82 4.32 -5.95
N ALA A 126 -20.66 4.78 -6.44
CA ALA A 126 -20.57 6.00 -7.23
C ALA A 126 -21.32 5.88 -8.56
N ALA A 127 -21.29 4.70 -9.21
CA ALA A 127 -22.07 4.43 -10.41
C ALA A 127 -23.59 4.49 -10.14
N ASP A 128 -24.05 3.91 -9.03
CA ASP A 128 -25.44 4.00 -8.58
C ASP A 128 -25.89 5.45 -8.31
N GLU A 129 -25.04 6.26 -7.69
CA GLU A 129 -25.33 7.68 -7.45
C GLU A 129 -25.52 8.44 -8.77
N VAL A 130 -24.69 8.18 -9.78
CA VAL A 130 -24.80 8.77 -11.13
C VAL A 130 -26.10 8.33 -11.80
N LEU A 131 -26.46 7.04 -11.73
CA LEU A 131 -27.70 6.51 -12.34
C LEU A 131 -28.97 7.10 -11.71
N ARG A 132 -28.92 7.50 -10.43
CA ARG A 132 -30.03 8.18 -9.73
C ARG A 132 -30.06 9.69 -9.96
N HIS A 133 -28.97 10.28 -10.44
CA HIS A 133 -28.84 11.70 -10.75
C HIS A 133 -29.37 12.07 -12.16
N VAL A 134 -30.12 11.16 -12.78
CA VAL A 134 -30.84 11.37 -14.06
C VAL A 134 -32.09 12.21 -13.85
#